data_AF-A0A4D9CQM5-F1
#
_entry.id   AF-A0A4D9CQM5-F1
#
_cell.length_a   1.000
_cell.length_b   1.000
_cell.length_c   1.000
_cell.angle_alpha   90.00
_cell.angle_beta   90.00
_cell.angle_gamma   90.00
#
_symmetry.space_group_name_H-M   'P 1'
#
loop_
_entity.id
_entity.type
_entity.pdbx_description
1 polymer ?
#
loop_
_entity_poly.entity_id
_entity_poly.type
_entity_poly.pdbx_seq_one_letter_code
_entity_poly.pdbx_strand_id
1 'polypeptide(L)'
;MSTMNAAMKGMKMLEKRLPHKKKMLEPIKPSRWTIFKGDKVEVINGPETGKQGTIIKVLRAQNRVIIDGVNVRRRTQQPSGSGQPGKIITYPAALHVSNVSLLDPESQEPTRVARRYLESGVKVRVSASSQKILPKPEYRREKIRRAAVSPKDTLPEDVYEVTYEGYVAPSRPSKKDQGPRFVVETGKE
;
A
#
# COMPACT_ATOMS: atom_id res chain seq x y z
N MET A 1 -44.51 -18.64 -35.30
CA MET A 1 -43.07 -18.89 -35.03
C MET A 1 -42.18 -17.66 -35.31
N SER A 2 -42.57 -16.45 -34.91
CA SER A 2 -41.80 -15.21 -35.22
C SER A 2 -41.26 -14.52 -33.96
N THR A 3 -41.95 -14.63 -32.83
CA THR A 3 -41.60 -13.94 -31.58
C THR A 3 -40.45 -14.60 -30.79
N MET A 4 -40.22 -15.90 -30.96
CA MET A 4 -39.10 -16.60 -30.30
C MET A 4 -37.73 -16.21 -30.86
N ASN A 5 -37.63 -15.87 -32.16
CA ASN A 5 -36.36 -15.47 -32.78
C ASN A 5 -35.87 -14.09 -32.31
N ALA A 6 -36.79 -13.17 -31.98
CA ALA A 6 -36.45 -11.86 -31.45
C ALA A 6 -35.90 -11.92 -30.02
N ALA A 7 -36.51 -12.75 -29.16
CA ALA A 7 -36.05 -12.97 -27.78
C ALA A 7 -34.66 -13.63 -27.73
N MET A 8 -34.43 -14.65 -28.57
CA MET A 8 -33.13 -15.33 -28.68
C MET A 8 -32.02 -14.41 -29.24
N LYS A 9 -32.38 -13.48 -30.15
CA LYS A 9 -31.46 -12.47 -30.69
C LYS A 9 -31.09 -11.40 -29.65
N GLY A 10 -32.02 -11.05 -28.76
CA GLY A 10 -31.79 -10.17 -27.60
C GLY A 10 -30.90 -10.81 -26.53
N MET A 11 -31.11 -12.10 -26.22
CA MET A 11 -30.28 -12.85 -25.27
C MET A 11 -28.84 -13.04 -25.76
N LYS A 12 -28.63 -13.29 -27.07
CA LYS A 12 -27.29 -13.30 -27.70
C LYS A 12 -26.58 -11.94 -27.68
N MET A 13 -27.31 -10.83 -27.57
CA MET A 13 -26.71 -9.49 -27.36
C MET A 13 -26.28 -9.27 -25.90
N LEU A 14 -26.93 -9.92 -24.94
CA LEU A 14 -26.59 -9.83 -23.52
C LEU A 14 -25.31 -10.64 -23.19
N GLU A 15 -25.13 -11.81 -23.79
CA GLU A 15 -23.95 -12.67 -23.57
C GLU A 15 -22.64 -12.12 -24.14
N LYS A 16 -22.70 -11.26 -25.17
CA LYS A 16 -21.49 -10.69 -25.81
C LYS A 16 -20.94 -9.45 -25.11
N ARG A 17 -21.54 -9.02 -23.99
CA ARG A 17 -21.03 -7.92 -23.14
C ARG A 17 -20.28 -8.46 -21.93
N LEU A 18 -19.45 -9.49 -22.10
CA LEU A 18 -18.39 -9.75 -21.13
C LEU A 18 -17.63 -8.43 -20.92
N PRO A 19 -17.49 -7.93 -19.67
CA PRO A 19 -16.77 -6.70 -19.43
C PRO A 19 -15.39 -6.83 -20.05
N HIS A 20 -15.03 -5.90 -20.94
CA HIS A 20 -13.74 -5.92 -21.63
C HIS A 20 -12.65 -6.22 -20.60
N LYS A 21 -12.01 -7.38 -20.74
CA LYS A 21 -11.07 -7.90 -19.75
C LYS A 21 -9.93 -6.89 -19.65
N LYS A 22 -10.00 -5.99 -18.66
CA LYS A 22 -8.96 -4.97 -18.47
C LYS A 22 -7.66 -5.75 -18.36
N LYS A 23 -6.72 -5.53 -19.29
CA LYS A 23 -5.36 -6.07 -19.17
C LYS A 23 -4.85 -5.68 -17.80
N MET A 24 -4.70 -6.66 -16.92
CA MET A 24 -4.10 -6.44 -15.61
C MET A 24 -2.63 -6.18 -15.89
N LEU A 25 -2.24 -4.91 -15.84
CA LEU A 25 -0.83 -4.56 -15.88
C LEU A 25 -0.19 -5.14 -14.62
N GLU A 26 0.90 -5.87 -14.81
CA GLU A 26 1.65 -6.39 -13.66
C GLU A 26 2.25 -5.23 -12.87
N PRO A 27 2.06 -5.20 -11.54
CA PRO A 27 2.63 -4.15 -10.71
C PRO A 27 4.14 -4.28 -10.66
N ILE A 28 4.84 -3.16 -10.80
CA ILE A 28 6.30 -3.12 -10.65
C ILE A 28 6.67 -3.56 -9.21
N LYS A 29 7.61 -4.49 -9.10
CA LYS A 29 8.07 -5.02 -7.81
C LYS A 29 8.50 -3.89 -6.86
N PRO A 30 8.18 -3.95 -5.55
CA PRO A 30 8.52 -2.90 -4.59
C PRO A 30 10.01 -2.51 -4.56
N SER A 31 10.90 -3.49 -4.75
CA SER A 31 12.37 -3.29 -4.79
C SER A 31 12.84 -2.46 -5.99
N ARG A 32 12.12 -2.51 -7.12
CA ARG A 32 12.46 -1.75 -8.33
C ARG A 32 11.86 -0.34 -8.33
N TRP A 33 10.82 -0.10 -7.54
CA TRP A 33 10.11 1.18 -7.47
C TRP A 33 10.95 2.33 -6.91
N THR A 34 11.13 3.40 -7.68
CA THR A 34 12.06 4.51 -7.36
C THR A 34 11.41 5.68 -6.64
N ILE A 35 10.10 5.89 -6.78
CA ILE A 35 9.41 7.13 -6.38
C ILE A 35 8.54 6.92 -5.13
N PHE A 36 8.54 7.84 -4.17
CA PHE A 36 7.76 7.74 -2.93
C PHE A 36 6.82 8.93 -2.75
N LYS A 37 5.87 8.78 -1.81
CA LYS A 37 5.00 9.89 -1.41
C LYS A 37 5.86 10.99 -0.78
N GLY A 38 5.65 12.24 -1.19
CA GLY A 38 6.42 13.38 -0.72
C GLY A 38 7.67 13.70 -1.55
N ASP A 39 7.98 12.91 -2.58
CA ASP A 39 9.05 13.28 -3.51
C ASP A 39 8.60 14.44 -4.42
N LYS A 40 9.54 15.34 -4.75
CA LYS A 40 9.39 16.34 -5.82
C LYS A 40 9.75 15.73 -7.16
N VAL A 41 8.89 15.94 -8.14
CA VAL A 41 9.00 15.34 -9.47
C VAL A 41 8.63 16.33 -10.55
N GLU A 42 9.09 16.03 -11.76
CA GLU A 42 8.71 16.72 -12.99
C GLU A 42 8.10 15.74 -13.99
N VAL A 43 7.12 16.23 -14.76
CA VAL A 43 6.54 15.48 -15.87
C VAL A 43 7.44 15.61 -17.10
N ILE A 44 7.96 14.47 -17.58
CA ILE A 44 8.81 14.41 -18.78
C ILE A 44 7.96 14.36 -20.05
N ASN A 45 6.88 13.57 -20.01
CA ASN A 45 6.10 13.22 -21.19
C ASN A 45 4.61 13.34 -20.92
N GLY A 46 3.90 14.10 -21.76
CA GLY A 46 2.45 14.17 -21.75
C GLY A 46 1.92 15.56 -22.10
N PRO A 47 0.64 15.83 -21.81
CA PRO A 47 0.04 17.14 -22.05
C PRO A 47 0.56 18.23 -21.10
N GLU A 48 1.16 17.84 -19.97
CA GLU A 48 1.64 18.75 -18.93
C GLU A 48 3.16 18.60 -18.71
N THR A 49 3.92 18.47 -19.80
CA THR A 49 5.39 18.37 -19.75
C THR A 49 6.03 19.63 -19.14
N GLY A 50 7.10 19.43 -18.36
CA GLY A 50 7.88 20.50 -17.72
C GLY A 50 7.26 21.03 -16.42
N LYS A 51 6.05 20.60 -16.06
CA LYS A 51 5.45 20.98 -14.77
C LYS A 51 6.06 20.16 -13.64
N GLN A 52 6.43 20.86 -12.58
CA GLN A 52 6.94 20.28 -11.35
C GLN A 52 5.84 20.20 -10.29
N GLY A 53 5.92 19.19 -9.42
CA GLY A 53 4.97 19.03 -8.32
C GLY A 53 5.41 17.99 -7.29
N THR A 54 4.68 17.92 -6.18
CA THR A 54 4.95 16.96 -5.10
C THR A 54 3.98 15.78 -5.18
N ILE A 55 4.46 14.58 -4.90
CA ILE A 55 3.61 13.38 -4.96
C ILE A 55 2.73 13.25 -3.71
N ILE A 56 1.42 13.30 -3.93
CA ILE A 56 0.40 13.12 -2.89
C ILE A 56 0.20 11.63 -2.60
N LYS A 57 0.11 10.82 -3.66
CA LYS A 57 -0.23 9.40 -3.55
C LYS A 57 0.41 8.57 -4.65
N VAL A 58 0.84 7.36 -4.28
CA VAL A 58 1.39 6.36 -5.19
C VAL A 58 0.43 5.18 -5.29
N LEU A 59 -0.02 4.85 -6.49
CA LEU A 59 -0.90 3.73 -6.81
C LEU A 59 -0.09 2.58 -7.43
N ARG A 60 0.56 1.78 -6.57
CA ARG A 60 1.49 0.71 -7.01
C ARG A 60 0.79 -0.38 -7.84
N ALA A 61 -0.45 -0.73 -7.52
CA ALA A 61 -1.21 -1.75 -8.24
C ALA A 61 -1.46 -1.39 -9.72
N GLN A 62 -1.45 -0.10 -10.05
CA GLN A 62 -1.69 0.40 -11.41
C GLN A 62 -0.43 0.99 -12.05
N ASN A 63 0.70 1.01 -11.35
CA ASN A 63 1.91 1.73 -11.74
C ASN A 63 1.68 3.22 -12.00
N ARG A 64 0.85 3.89 -11.18
CA ARG A 64 0.49 5.31 -11.34
C ARG A 64 0.82 6.14 -10.11
N VAL A 65 0.97 7.45 -10.30
CA VAL A 65 1.26 8.44 -9.25
C VAL A 65 0.30 9.63 -9.38
N ILE A 66 -0.08 10.24 -8.27
CA ILE A 66 -0.87 11.47 -8.21
C ILE A 66 0.07 12.57 -7.72
N ILE A 67 0.23 13.60 -8.56
CA ILE A 67 1.09 14.76 -8.31
C ILE A 67 0.18 15.95 -8.02
N ASP A 68 0.57 16.78 -7.08
CA ASP A 68 -0.17 18.00 -6.76
C ASP A 68 -0.10 19.03 -7.90
N GLY A 69 -1.22 19.67 -8.21
CA GLY A 69 -1.33 20.69 -9.26
C GLY A 69 -1.15 20.21 -10.72
N VAL A 70 -0.90 18.92 -10.95
CA VAL A 70 -0.60 18.35 -12.28
C VAL A 70 -1.70 17.38 -12.72
N ASN A 71 -2.02 17.39 -14.02
CA ASN A 71 -3.06 16.56 -14.64
C ASN A 71 -4.40 16.73 -13.94
N VAL A 72 -4.80 17.99 -13.78
CA VAL A 72 -5.96 18.39 -13.00
C VAL A 72 -7.23 18.11 -13.78
N ARG A 73 -8.18 17.44 -13.15
CA ARG A 73 -9.49 17.13 -13.74
C ARG A 73 -10.61 17.74 -12.94
N ARG A 74 -11.68 18.07 -13.65
CA ARG A 74 -12.89 18.64 -13.08
C ARG A 74 -13.98 17.57 -13.06
N ARG A 75 -14.60 17.35 -11.90
CA ARG A 75 -15.76 16.47 -11.75
C ARG A 75 -16.89 17.24 -11.10
N THR A 76 -18.02 17.23 -11.77
CA THR A 76 -19.28 17.70 -11.20
C THR A 76 -19.79 16.64 -10.23
N GLN A 77 -19.94 17.01 -8.97
CA GLN A 77 -20.58 16.18 -7.96
C GLN A 77 -22.06 16.53 -7.93
N GLN A 78 -22.91 15.52 -8.14
CA GLN A 78 -24.35 15.67 -7.96
C GLN A 78 -24.65 15.97 -6.48
N PRO A 79 -25.73 16.73 -6.20
CA PRO A 79 -26.16 16.98 -4.84
C PRO A 79 -26.42 15.65 -4.11
N SER A 80 -25.87 15.51 -2.90
CA SER A 80 -26.04 14.32 -2.07
C SER A 80 -26.84 14.72 -0.83
N GLY A 81 -28.14 14.42 -0.85
CA GLY A 81 -29.08 14.72 0.24
C GLY A 81 -29.72 16.12 0.17
N SER A 82 -30.72 16.35 1.03
CA SER A 82 -31.43 17.62 1.14
C SER A 82 -30.52 18.68 1.76
N GLY A 83 -30.14 19.70 0.97
CA GLY A 83 -29.48 20.90 1.47
C GLY A 83 -28.04 21.14 0.99
N GLN A 84 -27.42 20.22 0.24
CA GLN A 84 -26.12 20.48 -0.39
C GLN A 84 -26.26 20.74 -1.89
N PRO A 85 -25.94 21.95 -2.41
CA PRO A 85 -25.94 22.20 -3.84
C PRO A 85 -24.85 21.38 -4.54
N GLY A 86 -25.08 21.07 -5.83
CA GLY A 86 -24.05 20.42 -6.65
C GLY A 86 -22.79 21.27 -6.71
N LYS A 87 -21.61 20.64 -6.56
CA LYS A 87 -20.32 21.33 -6.57
C LYS A 87 -19.44 20.83 -7.72
N ILE A 88 -18.71 21.75 -8.33
CA ILE A 88 -17.64 21.44 -9.27
C ILE A 88 -16.35 21.23 -8.45
N ILE A 89 -15.87 19.99 -8.38
CA ILE A 89 -14.64 19.63 -7.66
C ILE A 89 -13.51 19.47 -8.66
N THR A 90 -12.40 20.13 -8.36
CA THR A 90 -11.15 20.02 -9.10
C THR A 90 -10.21 19.13 -8.30
N TYR A 91 -9.66 18.08 -8.92
CA TYR A 91 -8.75 17.14 -8.26
C TYR A 91 -7.65 16.68 -9.21
N PRO A 92 -6.44 16.42 -8.70
CA PRO A 92 -5.34 15.90 -9.52
C PRO A 92 -5.63 14.46 -9.92
N ALA A 93 -5.43 14.14 -11.20
CA ALA A 93 -5.60 12.80 -11.73
C ALA A 93 -4.25 12.08 -11.83
N ALA A 94 -4.29 10.76 -11.65
CA ALA A 94 -3.08 9.96 -11.69
C ALA A 94 -2.42 9.96 -13.08
N LEU A 95 -1.09 9.85 -13.10
CA LEU A 95 -0.20 9.71 -14.24
C LEU A 95 0.60 8.42 -14.14
N HIS A 96 1.03 7.84 -15.27
CA HIS A 96 1.87 6.65 -15.24
C HIS A 96 3.30 7.00 -14.81
N VAL A 97 3.97 6.10 -14.09
CA VAL A 97 5.31 6.35 -13.51
C VAL A 97 6.37 6.63 -14.58
N SER A 98 6.22 6.09 -15.79
CA SER A 98 7.15 6.33 -16.90
C SER A 98 7.21 7.79 -17.36
N ASN A 99 6.19 8.58 -17.04
CA ASN A 99 6.05 9.95 -17.53
C ASN A 99 6.61 10.97 -16.53
N VAL A 100 7.22 10.50 -15.45
CA VAL A 100 7.58 11.31 -14.29
C VAL A 100 9.01 10.97 -13.88
N SER A 101 9.83 12.00 -13.64
CA SER A 101 11.20 11.88 -13.12
C SER A 101 11.35 12.60 -11.79
N LEU A 102 12.27 12.09 -10.95
CA LEU A 102 12.70 12.81 -9.75
C LEU A 102 13.53 14.03 -10.15
N LEU A 103 13.39 15.10 -9.39
CA LEU A 103 14.24 16.27 -9.50
C LEU A 103 15.52 16.09 -8.69
N ASP A 104 16.62 16.57 -9.25
CA ASP A 104 17.86 16.71 -8.50
C ASP A 104 17.73 17.85 -7.48
N PRO A 105 18.11 17.68 -6.20
CA PRO A 105 18.10 18.75 -5.22
C PRO A 105 19.01 19.94 -5.57
N GLU A 106 20.05 19.73 -6.39
CA GLU A 106 20.98 20.80 -6.78
C GLU A 106 20.58 21.48 -8.08
N SER A 107 20.49 20.71 -9.18
CA SER A 107 20.21 21.29 -10.50
C SER A 107 18.74 21.60 -10.72
N GLN A 108 17.82 21.03 -9.92
CA GLN A 108 16.37 21.09 -10.14
C GLN A 108 15.94 20.58 -11.51
N GLU A 109 16.78 19.75 -12.14
CA GLU A 109 16.51 19.13 -13.44
C GLU A 109 16.02 17.68 -13.27
N PRO A 110 15.19 17.18 -14.20
CA PRO A 110 14.71 15.81 -14.17
C PRO A 110 15.86 14.83 -14.40
N THR A 111 16.11 13.94 -13.43
CA THR A 111 17.27 13.05 -13.46
C THR A 111 16.91 11.57 -13.29
N ARG A 112 17.73 10.69 -13.91
CA ARG A 112 17.63 9.24 -13.73
C ARG A 112 18.16 8.82 -12.36
N VAL A 113 17.56 7.78 -11.78
CA VAL A 113 17.85 7.33 -10.41
C VAL A 113 18.61 6.02 -10.42
N ALA A 114 19.82 6.02 -9.86
CA ALA A 114 20.57 4.83 -9.53
C ALA A 114 20.36 4.43 -8.06
N ARG A 115 20.69 3.18 -7.71
CA ARG A 115 20.72 2.71 -6.32
C ARG A 115 22.14 2.30 -5.98
N ARG A 116 22.66 2.78 -4.85
CA ARG A 116 23.97 2.40 -4.31
C ARG A 116 23.84 2.06 -2.83
N TYR A 117 24.82 1.33 -2.31
CA TYR A 117 24.97 1.10 -0.87
C TYR A 117 25.97 2.12 -0.33
N LEU A 118 25.65 2.70 0.82
CA LEU A 118 26.60 3.46 1.61
C LEU A 118 27.56 2.50 2.33
N GLU A 119 28.66 3.03 2.85
CA GLU A 119 29.60 2.29 3.70
C GLU A 119 28.92 1.72 4.96
N SER A 120 27.86 2.39 5.45
CA SER A 120 27.02 1.91 6.56
C SER A 120 26.13 0.72 6.21
N GLY A 121 26.12 0.24 4.96
CA GLY A 121 25.25 -0.83 4.47
C GLY A 121 23.82 -0.37 4.10
N VAL A 122 23.48 0.90 4.31
CA VAL A 122 22.16 1.45 3.97
C VAL A 122 22.04 1.68 2.46
N LYS A 123 20.95 1.17 1.87
CA LYS A 123 20.65 1.35 0.45
C LYS A 123 20.01 2.70 0.17
N VAL A 124 20.66 3.52 -0.66
CA VAL A 124 20.21 4.86 -1.01
C VAL A 124 19.96 5.03 -2.51
N ARG A 125 19.11 6.00 -2.84
CA ARG A 125 18.91 6.46 -4.21
C ARG A 125 19.94 7.54 -4.51
N VAL A 126 20.50 7.53 -5.71
CA VAL A 126 21.53 8.48 -6.15
C VAL A 126 21.12 9.05 -7.50
N SER A 127 21.27 10.37 -7.66
CA SER A 127 21.10 11.06 -8.94
C SER A 127 22.16 10.59 -9.94
N ALA A 128 21.77 10.26 -11.16
CA ALA A 128 22.75 9.89 -12.19
C ALA A 128 23.56 11.09 -12.70
N SER A 129 23.04 12.32 -12.60
CA SER A 129 23.68 13.53 -13.11
C SER A 129 24.68 14.09 -12.09
N SER A 130 24.21 14.49 -10.91
CA SER A 130 25.05 15.08 -9.86
C SER A 130 25.74 14.07 -8.94
N GLN A 131 25.39 12.78 -9.04
CA GLN A 131 25.81 11.73 -8.10
C GLN A 131 25.41 12.01 -6.63
N LYS A 132 24.51 12.96 -6.38
CA LYS A 132 24.01 13.27 -5.02
C LYS A 132 22.97 12.27 -4.55
N ILE A 133 22.88 12.13 -3.23
CA ILE A 133 21.93 11.24 -2.58
C ILE A 133 20.53 11.86 -2.63
N LEU A 134 19.55 11.06 -3.07
CA LEU A 134 18.13 11.40 -3.05
C LEU A 134 17.46 10.69 -1.86
N PRO A 135 17.43 11.32 -0.67
CA PRO A 135 16.90 10.68 0.53
C PRO A 135 15.42 10.31 0.33
N LYS A 136 14.97 9.27 1.03
CA LYS A 136 13.56 8.92 1.06
C LYS A 136 12.82 9.98 1.89
N PRO A 137 11.79 10.66 1.36
CA PRO A 137 11.05 11.65 2.11
C PRO A 137 10.35 10.99 3.30
N GLU A 138 10.43 11.64 4.44
CA GLU A 138 9.71 11.23 5.63
C GLU A 138 8.25 11.64 5.47
N TYR A 139 7.40 10.72 5.03
CA TYR A 139 5.96 10.95 5.08
C TYR A 139 5.47 10.52 6.47
N ARG A 140 5.24 11.50 7.35
CA ARG A 140 4.61 11.23 8.64
C ARG A 140 3.18 10.79 8.37
N ARG A 141 2.88 9.50 8.56
CA ARG A 141 1.49 9.13 8.89
C ARG A 141 1.29 9.68 10.29
N GLU A 142 0.64 10.83 10.42
CA GLU A 142 0.03 11.18 11.68
C GLU A 142 -0.91 10.04 12.03
N LYS A 143 -0.45 9.12 12.88
CA LYS A 143 -1.35 8.20 13.53
C LYS A 143 -2.25 9.12 14.34
N ILE A 144 -3.55 9.12 14.04
CA ILE A 144 -4.54 9.69 14.94
C ILE A 144 -4.30 8.97 16.25
N ARG A 145 -3.62 9.63 17.20
CA ARG A 145 -3.40 9.07 18.52
C ARG A 145 -4.80 8.97 19.10
N ARG A 146 -5.32 7.74 19.26
CA ARG A 146 -6.42 7.54 20.22
C ARG A 146 -5.79 7.89 21.56
N ALA A 147 -6.02 9.13 22.00
CA ALA A 147 -5.28 9.73 23.10
C ALA A 147 -5.69 9.13 24.46
N ALA A 148 -6.84 8.44 24.52
CA ALA A 148 -7.28 7.75 25.71
C ALA A 148 -7.00 6.25 25.58
N VAL A 149 -6.33 5.69 26.59
CA VAL A 149 -6.29 4.25 26.84
C VAL A 149 -7.74 3.82 27.05
N SER A 150 -8.24 2.93 26.19
CA SER A 150 -9.56 2.33 26.38
C SER A 150 -9.53 1.44 27.63
N PRO A 151 -10.65 1.22 28.35
CA PRO A 151 -10.69 0.27 29.46
C PRO A 151 -10.24 -1.16 29.12
N LYS A 152 -10.15 -1.50 27.83
CA LYS A 152 -9.68 -2.80 27.32
C LYS A 152 -8.24 -2.77 26.78
N ASP A 153 -7.59 -1.62 26.76
CA ASP A 153 -6.22 -1.48 26.26
C ASP A 153 -5.24 -1.69 27.42
N THR A 154 -4.21 -2.52 27.22
CA THR A 154 -3.15 -2.77 28.22
C THR A 154 -2.20 -1.58 28.32
N LEU A 155 -1.73 -1.28 29.52
CA LEU A 155 -0.71 -0.24 29.72
C LEU A 155 0.64 -0.70 29.13
N PRO A 156 1.47 0.23 28.62
CA PRO A 156 2.79 -0.14 28.10
C PRO A 156 3.69 -0.81 29.15
N GLU A 157 3.57 -0.40 30.42
CA GLU A 157 4.34 -0.95 31.54
C GLU A 157 4.08 -2.45 31.71
N ASP A 158 2.80 -2.85 31.78
CA ASP A 158 2.37 -4.26 31.88
C ASP A 158 2.86 -5.12 30.69
N VAL A 159 2.98 -4.53 29.49
CA VAL A 159 3.43 -5.24 28.28
C VAL A 159 4.94 -5.46 28.28
N TYR A 160 5.70 -4.52 28.83
CA TYR A 160 7.16 -4.62 28.90
C TYR A 160 7.65 -5.37 30.13
N GLU A 161 6.78 -5.65 31.10
CA GLU A 161 7.10 -6.51 32.23
C GLU A 161 7.46 -7.92 31.73
N VAL A 162 8.71 -8.31 31.99
CA VAL A 162 9.21 -9.65 31.64
C VAL A 162 8.70 -10.62 32.70
N THR A 163 7.53 -11.22 32.45
CA THR A 163 6.89 -12.17 33.37
C THR A 163 7.43 -13.61 33.25
N TYR A 164 8.25 -13.88 32.23
CA TYR A 164 8.77 -15.22 31.95
C TYR A 164 10.26 -15.32 32.27
N GLU A 165 10.59 -15.97 33.39
CA GLU A 165 11.97 -16.22 33.84
C GLU A 165 12.58 -17.52 33.26
N GLY A 166 11.85 -18.24 32.41
CA GLY A 166 12.28 -19.51 31.84
C GLY A 166 11.64 -20.71 32.54
N TYR A 167 11.08 -21.64 31.76
CA TYR A 167 10.55 -22.89 32.27
C TYR A 167 11.70 -23.87 32.56
N VAL A 168 12.01 -24.08 33.83
CA VAL A 168 12.78 -25.24 34.26
C VAL A 168 11.83 -26.43 34.21
N ALA A 169 12.02 -27.32 33.23
CA ALA A 169 11.23 -28.53 33.15
C ALA A 169 11.35 -29.30 34.47
N PRO A 170 10.23 -29.63 35.14
CA PRO A 170 10.31 -30.40 36.37
C PRO A 170 11.02 -31.71 36.06
N SER A 171 11.99 -32.07 36.89
CA SER A 171 12.71 -33.35 36.74
C SER A 171 11.68 -34.46 36.72
N ARG A 172 11.57 -35.17 35.59
CA ARG A 172 10.66 -36.31 35.47
C ARG A 172 11.05 -37.31 36.56
N PRO A 173 10.16 -37.66 37.51
CA PRO A 173 10.49 -38.60 38.56
C PRO A 173 10.88 -39.95 37.94
N SER A 174 11.90 -40.60 38.51
CA SER A 174 12.38 -41.88 37.99
C SER A 174 11.27 -42.91 38.04
N LYS A 175 11.35 -43.95 37.19
CA LYS A 175 10.34 -45.02 37.15
C LYS A 175 10.19 -45.77 38.49
N LYS A 176 11.18 -45.64 39.41
CA LYS A 176 11.16 -46.23 40.75
C LYS A 176 10.38 -45.40 41.77
N ASP A 177 10.24 -44.09 41.53
CA ASP A 177 9.53 -43.14 42.43
C ASP A 177 8.04 -43.00 42.06
N GLN A 178 7.64 -43.57 40.92
CA GLN A 178 6.24 -43.67 40.54
C GLN A 178 5.63 -44.81 41.36
N GLY A 179 4.67 -44.46 42.23
CA GLY A 179 3.92 -45.43 43.04
C GLY A 179 3.32 -46.56 42.18
N PRO A 180 2.95 -47.68 42.81
CA PRO A 180 2.47 -48.86 42.08
C PRO A 180 1.35 -48.46 41.13
N ARG A 181 1.46 -48.85 39.85
CA ARG A 181 0.38 -48.66 38.88
C ARG A 181 -0.82 -49.43 39.42
N PHE A 182 -1.88 -48.71 39.80
CA PHE A 182 -3.14 -49.33 40.19
C PHE A 182 -3.61 -50.21 39.04
N VAL A 183 -3.56 -51.52 39.25
CA VAL A 183 -4.14 -52.50 38.34
C VAL A 183 -5.64 -52.43 38.60
N VAL A 184 -6.38 -51.88 37.65
CA VAL A 184 -7.85 -51.88 37.72
C VAL A 184 -8.30 -53.31 37.53
N GLU A 185 -8.69 -53.99 38.61
CA GLU A 185 -9.36 -55.27 38.51
C GLU A 185 -10.70 -55.04 37.81
N THR A 186 -10.78 -55.43 36.54
CA THR A 186 -12.04 -55.46 35.80
C THR A 186 -12.92 -56.56 36.40
N GLY A 187 -13.76 -56.18 37.37
CA GLY A 187 -14.87 -57.00 37.81
C GLY A 187 -15.83 -57.21 36.63
N LYS A 188 -16.01 -58.47 36.25
CA LYS A 188 -17.12 -58.90 35.39
C LYS A 188 -18.37 -59.01 36.26
N GLU A 189 -19.37 -58.21 35.94
CA GLU A 189 -20.80 -58.55 36.10
C GLU A 189 -21.52 -58.22 34.78
#